data_AF-A0A930YVE1-F1
#
_entry.id   AF-A0A930YVE1-F1
#
_cell.length_a   1.000
_cell.length_b   1.000
_cell.length_c   1.000
_cell.angle_alpha   90.00
_cell.angle_beta   90.00
_cell.angle_gamma   90.00
#
_symmetry.space_group_name_H-M   'P 1'
#
loop_
_entity.id
_entity.type
_entity.pdbx_description
1 polymer ?
#
loop_
_entity_poly.entity_id
_entity_poly.type
_entity_poly.pdbx_seq_one_letter_code
_entity_poly.pdbx_strand_id
1 'polypeptide(L)'
;METNYFRGESPDKGWGFILALAAMLLFAVMGVGVDADELLQSKENHIDIPGWYFYLIFGVDLLIILSIVLIYLYRKSGVLLFPLGTALHFYFHLYYLDTFLYSDVTSLFLFVGIGLLVILPKWQFFKGL
;
A
#
# COMPACT_ATOMS: atom_id res chain seq x y z
N MET A 1 -17.10 24.67 15.43
CA MET A 1 -15.97 25.47 14.89
C MET A 1 -14.96 24.49 14.33
N GLU A 2 -14.77 24.43 13.01
CA GLU A 2 -13.66 23.65 12.44
C GLU A 2 -12.36 24.41 12.69
N THR A 3 -11.68 24.08 13.79
CA THR A 3 -10.30 24.50 13.98
C THR A 3 -9.45 23.69 13.01
N ASN A 4 -9.14 24.28 11.84
CA ASN A 4 -8.12 23.73 10.95
C ASN A 4 -6.76 23.86 11.68
N TYR A 5 -6.39 22.84 12.44
CA TYR A 5 -5.11 22.77 13.17
C TYR A 5 -3.90 22.93 12.23
N PHE A 6 -4.08 22.69 10.94
CA PHE A 6 -3.04 22.77 9.90
C PHE A 6 -3.24 23.92 8.89
N ARG A 7 -3.84 25.06 9.29
CA ARG A 7 -4.05 26.22 8.39
C ARG A 7 -2.78 26.76 7.71
N GLY A 8 -1.60 26.51 8.28
CA GLY A 8 -0.31 26.94 7.74
C GLY A 8 0.35 25.97 6.75
N GLU A 9 -0.23 24.80 6.51
CA GLU A 9 0.32 23.83 5.56
C GLU A 9 0.15 24.29 4.11
N SER A 10 1.16 23.99 3.27
CA SER A 10 1.10 24.24 1.83
C SER A 10 0.79 22.95 1.06
N PRO A 11 0.20 23.06 -0.16
CA PRO A 11 -0.02 21.90 -1.02
C PRO A 11 1.27 21.35 -1.63
N ASP A 12 2.43 21.93 -1.31
CA ASP A 12 3.70 21.51 -1.87
C ASP A 12 4.11 20.15 -1.31
N LYS A 13 4.61 19.30 -2.20
CA LYS A 13 5.13 17.99 -1.87
C LYS A 13 6.58 18.12 -1.43
N GLY A 14 6.78 18.55 -0.19
CA GLY A 14 8.11 18.60 0.41
C GLY A 14 8.77 17.22 0.48
N TRP A 15 10.08 17.20 0.74
CA TRP A 15 10.87 15.96 0.79
C TRP A 15 10.30 14.91 1.75
N GLY A 16 9.77 15.30 2.92
CA GLY A 16 9.14 14.35 3.83
C GLY A 16 7.94 13.62 3.22
N PHE A 17 7.13 14.32 2.43
CA PHE A 17 6.00 13.72 1.71
C PHE A 17 6.49 12.76 0.61
N ILE A 18 7.49 13.18 -0.17
CA ILE A 18 8.05 12.36 -1.25
C ILE A 18 8.73 11.10 -0.69
N LEU A 19 9.54 11.24 0.36
CA LEU A 19 10.25 10.13 0.98
C LEU A 19 9.29 9.15 1.65
N ALA A 20 8.21 9.64 2.27
CA ALA A 20 7.16 8.77 2.80
C ALA A 20 6.51 7.92 1.70
N LEU A 21 6.14 8.52 0.57
CA LEU A 21 5.57 7.77 -0.56
C LEU A 21 6.58 6.84 -1.22
N ALA A 22 7.85 7.24 -1.30
CA ALA A 22 8.92 6.39 -1.79
C ALA A 22 9.13 5.17 -0.87
N ALA A 23 9.07 5.35 0.44
CA ALA A 23 9.12 4.24 1.40
C ALA A 23 7.92 3.31 1.21
N MET A 24 6.68 3.83 1.09
CA MET A 24 5.51 3.00 0.80
C MET A 24 5.66 2.24 -0.52
N LEU A 25 6.19 2.90 -1.56
CA LEU A 25 6.40 2.29 -2.87
C LEU A 25 7.46 1.18 -2.81
N LEU A 26 8.54 1.38 -2.06
CA LEU A 26 9.57 0.37 -1.85
C LEU A 26 8.95 -0.92 -1.28
N PHE A 27 8.14 -0.81 -0.23
CA PHE A 27 7.48 -1.97 0.38
C PHE A 27 6.44 -2.61 -0.55
N ALA A 28 5.69 -1.81 -1.32
CA ALA A 28 4.77 -2.36 -2.33
C ALA A 28 5.51 -3.15 -3.43
N VAL A 29 6.65 -2.62 -3.91
CA VAL A 29 7.50 -3.33 -4.89
C VAL A 29 8.15 -4.57 -4.28
N MET A 30 8.50 -4.55 -2.99
CA MET A 30 8.95 -5.75 -2.29
C MET A 30 7.86 -6.82 -2.23
N GLY A 31 6.59 -6.45 -1.99
CA GLY A 31 5.44 -7.36 -2.07
C GLY A 31 5.33 -8.06 -3.42
N VAL A 32 5.34 -7.27 -4.51
CA VAL A 32 5.38 -7.78 -5.89
C VAL A 32 6.55 -8.75 -6.11
N GLY A 33 7.70 -8.48 -5.49
CA GLY A 33 8.88 -9.35 -5.55
C GLY A 33 8.65 -10.71 -4.89
N VAL A 34 8.00 -10.73 -3.72
CA VAL A 34 7.60 -11.98 -3.03
C VAL A 34 6.68 -12.79 -3.92
N ASP A 35 5.66 -12.17 -4.51
CA ASP A 35 4.69 -12.85 -5.36
C ASP A 35 5.31 -13.38 -6.66
N ALA A 36 6.27 -12.65 -7.21
CA ALA A 36 7.04 -13.11 -8.36
C ALA A 36 7.89 -14.33 -8.02
N ASP A 37 8.54 -14.34 -6.85
CA ASP A 37 9.31 -15.47 -6.36
C ASP A 37 8.40 -16.69 -6.11
N GLU A 38 7.21 -16.49 -5.54
CA GLU A 38 6.20 -17.56 -5.37
C GLU A 38 5.72 -18.12 -6.72
N LEU A 39 5.49 -17.26 -7.71
CA LEU A 39 5.10 -17.68 -9.07
C LEU A 39 6.20 -18.54 -9.71
N LEU A 40 7.46 -18.14 -9.57
CA LEU A 40 8.59 -18.91 -10.09
C LEU A 40 8.73 -20.26 -9.37
N GLN A 41 8.62 -20.27 -8.04
CA GLN A 41 8.69 -21.48 -7.23
C GLN A 41 7.54 -22.44 -7.52
N SER A 42 6.31 -21.94 -7.77
CA SER A 42 5.17 -22.79 -8.15
C SER A 42 5.44 -23.57 -9.45
N LYS A 43 6.17 -22.96 -10.38
CA LYS A 43 6.52 -23.57 -11.67
C LYS A 43 7.68 -24.56 -11.56
N GLU A 44 8.65 -24.29 -10.69
CA GLU A 44 9.87 -25.09 -10.57
C GLU A 44 9.73 -26.26 -9.57
N ASN A 45 9.14 -26.00 -8.40
CA ASN A 45 9.12 -26.92 -7.27
C ASN A 45 7.83 -27.74 -7.13
N HIS A 46 6.92 -27.67 -8.12
CA HIS A 46 5.61 -28.34 -8.10
C HIS A 46 4.77 -27.97 -6.85
N ILE A 47 4.93 -26.74 -6.35
CA ILE A 47 4.03 -26.22 -5.31
C ILE A 47 2.68 -25.98 -5.98
N ASP A 48 1.65 -26.67 -5.51
CA ASP A 48 0.33 -26.71 -6.13
C ASP A 48 -0.48 -25.44 -5.82
N ILE A 49 0.01 -24.30 -6.34
CA ILE A 49 -0.69 -23.01 -6.26
C ILE A 49 -1.51 -22.85 -7.54
N PRO A 50 -2.85 -22.71 -7.43
CA PRO A 50 -3.70 -22.54 -8.60
C PRO A 50 -3.31 -21.28 -9.40
N GLY A 51 -3.17 -21.40 -10.72
CA GLY A 51 -2.74 -20.27 -11.56
C GLY A 51 -3.64 -19.03 -11.48
N TRP A 52 -4.91 -19.18 -11.10
CA TRP A 52 -5.82 -18.06 -10.89
C TRP A 52 -5.42 -17.18 -9.69
N TYR A 53 -4.75 -17.75 -8.68
CA TYR A 53 -4.28 -17.03 -7.49
C TYR A 53 -3.35 -15.90 -7.88
N PHE A 54 -2.44 -16.14 -8.82
CA PHE A 54 -1.47 -15.13 -9.25
C PHE A 54 -2.11 -13.93 -9.94
N TYR A 55 -3.19 -14.11 -10.71
CA TYR A 55 -3.93 -12.97 -11.27
C TYR A 55 -4.60 -12.14 -10.18
N LEU A 56 -5.05 -12.80 -9.11
CA LEU A 56 -5.67 -12.15 -7.97
C LEU A 56 -4.63 -11.38 -7.15
N ILE A 57 -3.49 -11.98 -6.79
CA ILE A 57 -2.48 -11.34 -5.94
C ILE A 57 -1.78 -10.17 -6.64
N PHE A 58 -1.33 -10.34 -7.90
CA PHE A 58 -0.78 -9.24 -8.70
C PHE A 58 -1.82 -8.14 -9.01
N GLY A 59 -3.11 -8.49 -9.02
CA GLY A 59 -4.19 -7.52 -9.10
C GLY A 59 -4.27 -6.63 -7.85
N VAL A 60 -4.06 -7.22 -6.67
CA VAL A 60 -3.99 -6.48 -5.41
C VAL A 60 -2.71 -5.65 -5.32
N ASP A 61 -1.57 -6.15 -5.78
CA ASP A 61 -0.34 -5.36 -5.90
C ASP A 61 -0.55 -4.09 -6.72
N LEU A 62 -1.16 -4.22 -7.89
CA LEU A 62 -1.45 -3.09 -8.75
C LEU A 62 -2.38 -2.09 -8.05
N LEU A 63 -3.37 -2.57 -7.28
CA LEU A 63 -4.25 -1.72 -6.48
C LEU A 63 -3.48 -0.96 -5.40
N ILE A 64 -2.54 -1.62 -4.70
CA ILE A 64 -1.70 -1.00 -3.68
C ILE A 64 -0.82 0.08 -4.33
N ILE A 65 -0.13 -0.21 -5.44
CA ILE A 65 0.69 0.77 -6.15
C ILE A 65 -0.15 1.95 -6.63
N LEU A 66 -1.32 1.69 -7.22
CA LEU A 66 -2.25 2.73 -7.66
C LEU A 66 -2.71 3.61 -6.50
N SER A 67 -2.92 3.03 -5.32
CA SER A 67 -3.31 3.79 -4.14
C SER A 67 -2.24 4.81 -3.73
N ILE A 68 -0.95 4.47 -3.84
CA ILE A 68 0.18 5.39 -3.58
C ILE A 68 0.17 6.54 -4.60
N VAL A 69 -0.06 6.24 -5.87
CA VAL A 69 -0.20 7.26 -6.92
C VAL A 69 -1.38 8.19 -6.62
N LEU A 70 -2.51 7.65 -6.16
CA LEU A 70 -3.67 8.43 -5.75
C LEU A 70 -3.37 9.31 -4.53
N ILE A 71 -2.60 8.84 -3.56
CA ILE A 71 -2.15 9.64 -2.40
C ILE A 71 -1.26 10.79 -2.89
N TYR A 72 -0.32 10.54 -3.81
CA TYR A 72 0.49 11.57 -4.44
C TYR A 72 -0.38 12.66 -5.11
N LEU A 73 -1.47 12.26 -5.76
CA LEU A 73 -2.42 13.18 -6.40
C LEU A 73 -3.42 13.82 -5.41
N TYR A 74 -3.24 13.65 -4.10
CA TYR A 74 -4.16 14.10 -3.06
C TYR A 74 -5.60 13.60 -3.29
N ARG A 75 -5.78 12.30 -3.53
CA ARG A 75 -7.10 11.66 -3.64
C ARG A 75 -7.37 10.81 -2.40
N LYS A 76 -8.52 11.04 -1.73
CA LYS A 76 -8.84 10.32 -0.47
C LYS A 76 -8.98 8.81 -0.70
N SER A 77 -9.44 8.42 -1.89
CA SER A 77 -9.53 7.01 -2.29
C SER A 77 -8.19 6.29 -2.16
N GLY A 78 -7.05 6.94 -2.48
CA GLY A 78 -5.73 6.34 -2.28
C GLY A 78 -5.42 6.03 -0.80
N VAL A 79 -5.79 6.94 0.10
CA VAL A 79 -5.59 6.76 1.56
C VAL A 79 -6.42 5.58 2.09
N LEU A 80 -7.59 5.32 1.53
CA LEU A 80 -8.42 4.18 1.91
C LEU A 80 -7.98 2.88 1.24
N LEU A 81 -7.66 2.95 -0.05
CA LEU A 81 -7.28 1.78 -0.84
C LEU A 81 -5.95 1.17 -0.40
N PHE A 82 -4.99 1.96 0.08
CA PHE A 82 -3.71 1.43 0.53
C PHE A 82 -3.86 0.40 1.66
N PRO A 83 -4.39 0.75 2.84
CA PRO A 83 -4.51 -0.22 3.93
C PRO A 83 -5.48 -1.36 3.61
N LEU A 84 -6.54 -1.10 2.82
CA LEU A 84 -7.47 -2.16 2.39
C LEU A 84 -6.80 -3.14 1.44
N GLY A 85 -6.03 -2.64 0.47
CA GLY A 85 -5.25 -3.45 -0.47
C GLY A 85 -4.20 -4.28 0.26
N THR A 86 -3.40 -3.67 1.13
CA THR A 86 -2.38 -4.39 1.91
C THR A 86 -3.00 -5.43 2.86
N ALA A 87 -4.12 -5.12 3.52
CA ALA A 87 -4.82 -6.09 4.36
C ALA A 87 -5.39 -7.25 3.54
N LEU A 88 -5.89 -6.97 2.34
CA LEU A 88 -6.39 -7.99 1.41
C LEU A 88 -5.26 -8.88 0.90
N HIS A 89 -4.12 -8.28 0.52
CA HIS A 89 -2.90 -9.00 0.14
C HIS A 89 -2.47 -9.95 1.25
N PHE A 90 -2.29 -9.43 2.47
CA PHE A 90 -1.96 -10.23 3.65
C PHE A 90 -2.94 -11.36 3.89
N TYR A 91 -4.25 -11.07 3.80
CA TYR A 91 -5.29 -12.08 3.96
C TYR A 91 -5.19 -13.17 2.90
N PHE A 92 -4.85 -12.85 1.66
CA PHE A 92 -4.71 -13.84 0.59
C PHE A 92 -3.51 -14.77 0.81
N HIS A 93 -2.34 -14.26 1.21
CA HIS A 93 -1.23 -15.14 1.61
C HIS A 93 -1.57 -16.00 2.83
N LEU A 94 -2.24 -15.41 3.82
CA LEU A 94 -2.61 -16.14 5.02
C LEU A 94 -3.65 -17.23 4.73
N TYR A 95 -4.65 -16.95 3.90
CA TYR A 95 -5.77 -17.84 3.65
C TYR A 95 -5.46 -18.92 2.60
N TYR A 96 -4.77 -18.56 1.52
CA TYR A 96 -4.49 -19.51 0.43
C TYR A 96 -3.15 -20.20 0.56
N LEU A 97 -2.16 -19.56 1.18
CA LEU A 97 -0.79 -20.06 1.26
C LEU A 97 -0.31 -20.32 2.70
N ASP A 98 -1.18 -20.15 3.71
CA ASP A 98 -0.84 -20.25 5.14
C ASP A 98 0.44 -19.46 5.53
N THR A 99 0.72 -18.38 4.80
CA THR A 99 1.97 -17.63 4.90
C THR A 99 1.74 -16.29 5.59
N PHE A 100 2.49 -16.04 6.68
CA PHE A 100 2.45 -14.78 7.41
C PHE A 100 3.51 -13.81 6.87
N LEU A 101 3.07 -12.82 6.09
CA LEU A 101 3.96 -11.82 5.52
C LEU A 101 4.22 -10.65 6.48
N TYR A 102 5.43 -10.61 7.04
CA TYR A 102 5.89 -9.47 7.85
C TYR A 102 6.01 -8.17 7.03
N SER A 103 6.23 -8.27 5.71
CA SER A 103 6.25 -7.13 4.80
C SER A 103 4.92 -6.36 4.82
N ASP A 104 3.79 -7.07 4.83
CA ASP A 104 2.45 -6.45 4.81
C ASP A 104 2.11 -5.78 6.14
N VAL A 105 2.38 -6.48 7.25
CA VAL A 105 2.17 -5.92 8.60
C VAL A 105 3.06 -4.68 8.80
N THR A 106 4.31 -4.74 8.33
CA THR A 106 5.23 -3.60 8.37
C THR A 106 4.71 -2.45 7.51
N SER A 107 4.17 -2.74 6.32
CA SER A 107 3.58 -1.74 5.42
C SER A 107 2.38 -1.04 6.05
N LEU A 108 1.49 -1.79 6.73
CA LEU A 108 0.37 -1.21 7.47
C LEU A 108 0.85 -0.35 8.64
N PHE A 109 1.86 -0.80 9.39
CA PHE A 109 2.47 -0.01 10.46
C PHE A 109 3.07 1.30 9.94
N LEU A 110 3.86 1.23 8.86
CA LEU A 110 4.43 2.40 8.20
C LEU A 110 3.35 3.36 7.72
N PHE A 111 2.27 2.83 7.14
CA PHE A 111 1.13 3.64 6.71
C PHE A 111 0.46 4.39 7.86
N VAL A 112 0.31 3.80 9.05
CA VAL A 112 -0.20 4.52 10.22
C VAL A 112 0.72 5.68 10.59
N GLY A 113 2.04 5.43 10.66
CA GLY A 113 3.03 6.47 10.96
C GLY A 113 3.02 7.62 9.93
N ILE A 114 3.03 7.29 8.64
CA ILE A 114 2.93 8.24 7.53
C ILE A 114 1.58 8.95 7.54
N GLY A 115 0.51 8.22 7.86
CA GLY A 115 -0.83 8.74 8.04
C GLY A 115 -0.85 9.90 9.03
N LEU A 116 -0.28 9.68 10.20
CA LEU A 116 -0.22 10.66 11.28
C LEU A 116 0.71 11.84 10.96
N LEU A 117 1.89 11.58 10.40
CA LEU A 117 2.95 12.58 10.27
C LEU A 117 2.93 13.36 8.95
N VAL A 118 2.34 12.80 7.90
CA VAL A 118 2.46 13.31 6.52
C VAL A 118 1.10 13.52 5.87
N ILE A 119 0.18 12.56 6.00
CA ILE A 119 -1.12 12.63 5.33
C ILE A 119 -2.08 13.54 6.08
N LEU A 120 -2.25 13.35 7.40
CA LEU A 120 -3.18 14.14 8.22
C LEU A 120 -2.88 15.65 8.18
N PRO A 121 -1.63 16.14 8.30
CA PRO A 121 -1.34 17.56 8.18
C PRO A 121 -1.79 18.16 6.84
N LYS A 122 -1.73 17.36 5.77
CA LYS A 122 -2.10 17.76 4.41
C LYS A 122 -3.52 17.37 4.01
N TRP A 123 -4.34 16.88 4.96
CA TRP A 123 -5.67 16.32 4.68
C TRP A 123 -6.60 17.29 3.93
N GLN A 124 -6.50 18.59 4.21
CA GLN A 124 -7.29 19.64 3.54
C GLN A 124 -7.10 19.68 2.01
N PHE A 125 -5.99 19.16 1.49
CA PHE A 125 -5.72 19.10 0.06
C PHE A 125 -6.32 17.85 -0.61
N PHE A 126 -6.69 16.83 0.17
CA PHE A 126 -7.24 15.60 -0.37
C PHE A 126 -8.67 15.77 -0.85
N LYS A 127 -8.94 15.43 -2.12
CA LYS A 127 -10.24 15.61 -2.78
C LYS A 127 -10.87 14.29 -3.22
N GLY A 128 -12.20 14.26 -3.25
CA GLY A 128 -13.02 13.13 -3.69
C GLY A 128 -13.20 12.05 -2.62
N LEU A 129 -14.18 11.16 -2.85
CA LEU A 129 -14.27 9.79 -2.37
C LEU A 129 -14.54 8.93 -3.61
#